data_AF-A0A0Q5H4Y2-F1
#
_entry.id   AF-A0A0Q5H4Y2-F1
#
_cell.length_a   1.000
_cell.length_b   1.000
_cell.length_c   1.000
_cell.angle_alpha   90.00
_cell.angle_beta   90.00
_cell.angle_gamma   90.00
#
_symmetry.space_group_name_H-M   'P 1'
#
loop_
_entity.id
_entity.type
_entity.pdbx_description
1 polymer ?
#
loop_
_entity_poly.entity_id
_entity_poly.type
_entity_poly.pdbx_seq_one_letter_code
_entity_poly.pdbx_strand_id
1 'polypeptide(L)'
;MSKIIKAMLGVCLAAAGGAASAVPFYVTHASLDPQSGYGDEFCESTLICGPSKLDVEFSTSNFSAKAFSLAKVGDKYSFTVGRVKFQEDDAWGLFTTYGITGKELDNLGVSLDLRFAMPGAAVNTVKATGTAYLGKIGDSAVDYKLSWDPLTYGFGQGGSYTISLNTLSFTDTSSSWRDLTATVTLKTNEVPEPGSLALLGLGMLGVGVMRRKAK
;
A
#
# COMPACT_ATOMS: atom_id res chain seq x y z
N MET A 1 -43.83 55.09 33.77
CA MET A 1 -44.05 53.84 33.01
C MET A 1 -42.73 53.46 32.36
N SER A 2 -42.03 52.47 32.95
CA SER A 2 -40.67 52.06 32.57
C SER A 2 -40.74 50.87 31.61
N LYS A 3 -40.06 50.94 30.47
CA LYS A 3 -39.87 49.81 29.54
C LYS A 3 -38.37 49.48 29.49
N ILE A 4 -37.99 48.40 30.16
CA ILE A 4 -36.65 47.84 30.15
C ILE A 4 -36.55 46.91 28.93
N ILE A 5 -35.81 47.32 27.91
CA ILE A 5 -35.44 46.50 26.75
C ILE A 5 -34.18 45.72 27.15
N LYS A 6 -34.33 44.41 27.38
CA LYS A 6 -33.20 43.49 27.58
C LYS A 6 -32.59 43.14 26.23
N ALA A 7 -31.43 43.71 25.92
CA ALA A 7 -30.60 43.28 24.80
C ALA A 7 -29.96 41.92 25.13
N MET A 8 -30.34 40.89 24.39
CA MET A 8 -29.73 39.56 24.46
C MET A 8 -28.41 39.60 23.69
N LEU A 9 -27.29 39.58 24.43
CA LEU A 9 -25.94 39.54 23.87
C LEU A 9 -25.67 38.10 23.38
N GLY A 10 -25.77 37.90 22.07
CA GLY A 10 -25.40 36.64 21.41
C GLY A 10 -23.89 36.46 21.43
N VAL A 11 -23.41 35.52 22.25
CA VAL A 11 -22.01 35.08 22.23
C VAL A 11 -21.84 34.16 21.02
N CYS A 12 -21.29 34.70 19.93
CA CYS A 12 -20.75 33.87 18.84
C CYS A 12 -19.47 33.20 19.35
N LEU A 13 -19.57 31.92 19.70
CA LEU A 13 -18.41 31.06 19.94
C LEU A 13 -17.69 30.86 18.59
N ALA A 14 -16.67 31.66 18.33
CA ALA A 14 -15.77 31.43 17.20
C ALA A 14 -14.96 30.15 17.52
N ALA A 15 -15.33 29.03 16.90
CA ALA A 15 -14.52 27.83 16.92
C ALA A 15 -13.22 28.15 16.18
N ALA A 16 -12.14 28.39 16.92
CA ALA A 16 -10.80 28.44 16.38
C ALA A 16 -10.49 27.04 15.81
N GLY A 17 -10.66 26.89 14.49
CA GLY A 17 -10.23 25.69 13.78
C GLY A 17 -8.72 25.58 13.87
N GLY A 18 -8.21 24.80 14.83
CA GLY A 18 -6.80 24.46 14.90
C GLY A 18 -6.40 23.83 13.56
N ALA A 19 -5.45 24.46 12.86
CA ALA A 19 -4.89 23.87 11.66
C ALA A 19 -4.31 22.50 12.01
N ALA A 20 -4.71 21.45 11.29
CA ALA A 20 -4.14 20.13 11.49
C ALA A 20 -2.62 20.21 11.29
N SER A 21 -1.86 19.78 12.30
CA SER A 21 -0.40 19.70 12.19
C SER A 21 -0.01 18.67 11.14
N ALA A 22 1.02 18.95 10.35
CA ALA A 22 1.56 17.97 9.43
C ALA A 22 2.02 16.70 10.16
N VAL A 23 1.72 15.55 9.58
CA VAL A 23 2.07 14.23 10.12
C VAL A 23 3.46 13.85 9.59
N PRO A 24 4.46 13.67 10.46
CA PRO A 24 5.79 13.26 10.04
C PRO A 24 5.82 11.75 9.76
N PHE A 25 6.56 11.39 8.72
CA PHE A 25 6.87 10.02 8.34
C PHE A 25 8.37 9.83 8.33
N TYR A 26 8.81 8.71 8.90
CA TYR A 26 10.21 8.31 8.82
C TYR A 26 10.33 6.83 8.51
N VAL A 27 10.73 6.51 7.28
CA VAL A 27 10.91 5.14 6.79
C VAL A 27 12.39 4.80 6.89
N THR A 28 12.74 3.81 7.70
CA THR A 28 14.14 3.50 8.03
C THR A 28 14.67 2.28 7.29
N HIS A 29 13.79 1.42 6.78
CA HIS A 29 14.17 0.15 6.19
C HIS A 29 13.17 -0.29 5.13
N ALA A 30 13.68 -0.97 4.09
CA ALA A 30 12.93 -1.69 3.08
C ALA A 30 13.65 -3.01 2.76
N SER A 31 12.92 -4.13 2.76
CA SER A 31 13.43 -5.44 2.37
C SER A 31 12.39 -6.18 1.53
N LEU A 32 12.85 -6.86 0.49
CA LEU A 32 12.02 -7.75 -0.33
C LEU A 32 12.34 -9.20 0.03
N ASP A 33 11.30 -10.02 0.15
CA ASP A 33 11.38 -11.45 0.44
C ASP A 33 10.58 -12.21 -0.63
N PRO A 34 11.22 -12.62 -1.73
CA PRO A 34 10.59 -13.44 -2.75
C PRO A 34 10.41 -14.88 -2.26
N GLN A 35 9.28 -15.50 -2.60
CA GLN A 35 9.01 -16.91 -2.29
C GLN A 35 9.84 -17.88 -3.16
N SER A 36 9.67 -19.18 -2.92
CA SER A 36 10.48 -20.24 -3.54
C SER A 36 10.29 -20.42 -5.04
N GLY A 37 9.26 -19.82 -5.65
CA GLY A 37 9.04 -19.85 -7.10
C GLY A 37 10.03 -18.99 -7.90
N TYR A 38 10.90 -18.23 -7.22
CA TYR A 38 11.90 -17.38 -7.85
C TYR A 38 13.32 -17.93 -7.69
N GLY A 39 14.16 -17.68 -8.70
CA GLY A 39 15.62 -17.80 -8.62
C GLY A 39 16.26 -18.54 -9.79
N ASP A 40 17.58 -18.42 -9.86
CA ASP A 40 18.38 -19.01 -10.94
C ASP A 40 18.42 -20.54 -10.77
N GLU A 41 17.79 -21.26 -11.69
CA GLU A 41 17.96 -22.70 -11.78
C GLU A 41 19.01 -23.06 -12.81
N PHE A 42 20.24 -23.24 -12.32
CA PHE A 42 21.28 -23.87 -13.10
C PHE A 42 20.99 -25.37 -13.22
N CYS A 43 20.39 -25.79 -14.33
CA CYS A 43 20.37 -27.20 -14.68
C CYS A 43 21.75 -27.60 -15.24
N GLU A 44 22.48 -28.41 -14.48
CA GLU A 44 23.78 -28.98 -14.90
C GLU A 44 23.66 -29.87 -16.17
N SER A 45 22.44 -30.30 -16.51
CA SER A 45 22.10 -30.99 -17.75
C SER A 45 20.93 -30.31 -18.46
N THR A 46 21.24 -29.59 -19.54
CA THR A 46 20.28 -28.85 -20.39
C THR A 46 19.31 -29.73 -21.18
N LEU A 47 19.38 -31.06 -21.02
CA LEU A 47 18.63 -32.02 -21.84
C LEU A 47 17.48 -32.71 -21.08
N ILE A 48 17.40 -32.63 -19.75
CA ILE A 48 16.50 -33.50 -18.97
C ILE A 48 15.62 -32.73 -17.97
N CYS A 49 16.06 -31.56 -17.50
CA CYS A 49 15.31 -30.75 -16.54
C CYS A 49 15.10 -29.35 -17.14
N GLY A 50 13.85 -29.00 -17.44
CA GLY A 50 13.47 -27.61 -17.73
C GLY A 50 13.37 -26.78 -16.45
N PRO A 51 13.33 -25.44 -16.55
CA PRO A 51 13.23 -24.56 -15.39
C PRO A 51 11.96 -24.85 -14.59
N SER A 52 12.08 -24.74 -13.27
CA SER A 52 10.99 -24.82 -12.30
C SER A 52 10.87 -23.58 -11.42
N LYS A 53 11.72 -22.56 -11.66
CA LYS A 53 11.63 -21.25 -11.04
C LYS A 53 11.78 -20.17 -12.09
N LEU A 54 11.08 -19.07 -11.83
CA LEU A 54 11.12 -17.87 -12.63
C LEU A 54 12.36 -17.05 -12.26
N ASP A 55 13.13 -16.63 -13.26
CA ASP A 55 14.29 -15.76 -13.08
C ASP A 55 13.85 -14.30 -12.96
N VAL A 56 13.60 -13.90 -11.71
CA VAL A 56 13.35 -12.51 -11.32
C VAL A 56 14.29 -12.12 -10.20
N GLU A 57 15.09 -11.08 -10.44
CA GLU A 57 15.98 -10.52 -9.44
C GLU A 57 15.28 -9.35 -8.71
N PHE A 58 15.38 -9.37 -7.38
CA PHE A 58 14.85 -8.32 -6.50
C PHE A 58 15.99 -7.65 -5.73
N SER A 59 15.98 -6.33 -5.65
CA SER A 59 17.02 -5.60 -4.91
C SER A 59 16.46 -4.38 -4.18
N THR A 60 16.79 -4.24 -2.90
CA THR A 60 16.56 -3.01 -2.12
C THR A 60 17.86 -2.27 -1.83
N SER A 61 18.96 -2.63 -2.49
CA SER A 61 20.31 -2.06 -2.27
C SER A 61 20.40 -0.55 -2.46
N ASN A 62 19.52 0.03 -3.28
CA ASN A 62 19.42 1.46 -3.54
C ASN A 62 18.48 2.19 -2.57
N PHE A 63 17.84 1.49 -1.63
CA PHE A 63 17.01 2.12 -0.63
C PHE A 63 17.86 2.93 0.36
N SER A 64 17.40 4.14 0.66
CA SER A 64 17.92 4.97 1.73
C SER A 64 16.76 5.51 2.54
N ALA A 65 16.98 5.72 3.84
CA ALA A 65 15.94 6.20 4.75
C ALA A 65 15.27 7.48 4.22
N LYS A 66 13.96 7.60 4.44
CA LYS A 66 13.13 8.70 3.94
C LYS A 66 12.46 9.41 5.09
N ALA A 67 12.59 10.73 5.12
CA ALA A 67 11.87 11.61 6.04
C ALA A 67 11.00 12.57 5.22
N PHE A 68 9.71 12.64 5.54
CA PHE A 68 8.78 13.56 4.89
C PHE A 68 7.60 13.88 5.81
N SER A 69 6.74 14.81 5.41
CA SER A 69 5.51 15.11 6.15
C SER A 69 4.34 15.30 5.20
N LEU A 70 3.15 14.90 5.65
CA LEU A 70 1.89 15.08 4.91
C LEU A 70 0.98 15.97 5.74
N ALA A 71 0.48 17.06 5.16
CA ALA A 71 -0.23 18.10 5.90
C ALA A 71 -1.75 17.90 5.88
N LYS A 72 -2.28 17.38 4.79
CA LYS A 72 -3.71 17.24 4.54
C LYS A 72 -4.07 15.81 4.14
N VAL A 73 -5.29 15.42 4.48
CA VAL A 73 -5.86 14.14 4.05
C VAL A 73 -5.86 14.09 2.53
N GLY A 74 -5.35 12.99 1.96
CA GLY A 74 -5.16 12.84 0.53
C GLY A 74 -3.79 13.28 0.02
N ASP A 75 -2.97 13.97 0.82
CA ASP A 75 -1.57 14.24 0.48
C ASP A 75 -0.81 12.92 0.28
N LYS A 76 0.14 12.93 -0.65
CA LYS A 76 0.91 11.75 -1.04
C LYS A 76 2.40 12.04 -1.08
N TYR A 77 3.19 11.02 -0.78
CA TYR A 77 4.63 11.02 -1.02
C TYR A 77 5.04 9.68 -1.61
N SER A 78 5.84 9.72 -2.68
CA SER A 78 6.31 8.54 -3.40
C SER A 78 7.82 8.45 -3.36
N PHE A 79 8.34 7.23 -3.20
CA PHE A 79 9.78 6.96 -3.19
C PHE A 79 10.08 5.54 -3.67
N THR A 80 11.24 5.36 -4.30
CA THR A 80 11.75 4.05 -4.69
C THR A 80 12.14 3.24 -3.45
N VAL A 81 11.54 2.06 -3.29
CA VAL A 81 11.82 1.09 -2.21
C VAL A 81 12.80 0.01 -2.63
N GLY A 82 12.92 -0.22 -3.93
CA GLY A 82 13.79 -1.21 -4.51
C GLY A 82 13.65 -1.24 -6.02
N ARG A 83 14.20 -2.28 -6.63
CA ARG A 83 14.13 -2.53 -8.07
C ARG A 83 13.88 -4.00 -8.33
N VAL A 84 13.25 -4.28 -9.46
CA VAL A 84 12.97 -5.64 -9.94
C VAL A 84 13.48 -5.75 -11.37
N LYS A 85 14.09 -6.88 -11.70
CA LYS A 85 14.58 -7.20 -13.04
C LYS A 85 14.07 -8.59 -13.40
N PHE A 86 13.48 -8.72 -14.58
CA PHE A 86 13.01 -9.99 -15.13
C PHE A 86 14.06 -10.50 -16.11
N GLN A 87 14.63 -11.68 -15.84
CA GLN A 87 15.80 -12.22 -16.53
C GLN A 87 15.58 -13.61 -17.11
N GLU A 88 14.34 -13.99 -17.32
CA GLU A 88 14.00 -15.28 -17.90
C GLU A 88 14.69 -15.49 -19.27
N ASP A 89 14.94 -16.74 -19.66
CA ASP A 89 15.47 -17.01 -21.00
C ASP A 89 14.37 -17.66 -21.85
N ASP A 90 14.26 -17.23 -23.10
CA ASP A 90 13.38 -17.89 -24.06
C ASP A 90 14.00 -19.22 -24.54
N ALA A 91 15.30 -19.46 -24.31
CA ALA A 91 16.05 -20.57 -24.87
C ALA A 91 16.21 -21.80 -23.93
N TRP A 92 15.51 -22.90 -24.24
CA TRP A 92 15.88 -24.23 -23.74
C TRP A 92 15.89 -25.28 -24.85
N GLY A 93 17.08 -25.81 -25.15
CA GLY A 93 17.29 -27.04 -25.92
C GLY A 93 16.94 -27.01 -27.41
N LEU A 94 17.45 -27.99 -28.16
CA LEU A 94 17.26 -28.09 -29.62
C LEU A 94 15.81 -28.48 -30.03
N PHE A 95 14.92 -28.82 -29.07
CA PHE A 95 13.61 -29.47 -29.34
C PHE A 95 12.45 -29.12 -28.37
N THR A 96 12.57 -28.16 -27.46
CA THR A 96 11.49 -27.82 -26.48
C THR A 96 10.87 -26.45 -26.71
N THR A 97 9.62 -26.32 -26.28
CA THR A 97 8.83 -25.07 -26.35
C THR A 97 9.50 -23.97 -25.53
N TYR A 98 9.58 -22.78 -26.13
CA TYR A 98 10.26 -21.58 -25.65
C TYR A 98 9.45 -20.84 -24.56
N GLY A 99 10.15 -20.22 -23.60
CA GLY A 99 9.60 -19.28 -22.61
C GLY A 99 9.06 -19.88 -21.31
N ILE A 100 8.18 -19.14 -20.62
CA ILE A 100 7.67 -19.50 -19.29
C ILE A 100 6.81 -20.76 -19.37
N THR A 101 7.15 -21.75 -18.54
CA THR A 101 6.48 -23.04 -18.48
C THR A 101 5.54 -23.17 -17.28
N GLY A 102 4.68 -24.19 -17.30
CA GLY A 102 3.73 -24.45 -16.20
C GLY A 102 4.38 -24.77 -14.86
N LYS A 103 5.67 -25.11 -14.85
CA LYS A 103 6.42 -25.42 -13.62
C LYS A 103 6.88 -24.17 -12.88
N GLU A 104 6.84 -23.00 -13.50
CA GLU A 104 7.34 -21.75 -12.93
C GLU A 104 6.21 -20.85 -12.42
N LEU A 105 4.96 -21.35 -12.41
CA LEU A 105 3.78 -20.55 -12.07
C LEU A 105 3.40 -20.62 -10.59
N ASP A 106 4.04 -21.49 -9.79
CA ASP A 106 3.71 -21.68 -8.40
C ASP A 106 4.62 -20.88 -7.47
N ASN A 107 4.11 -20.56 -6.27
CA ASN A 107 4.87 -19.87 -5.22
C ASN A 107 5.53 -18.54 -5.65
N LEU A 108 4.85 -17.78 -6.51
CA LEU A 108 5.30 -16.47 -7.01
C LEU A 108 4.92 -15.29 -6.08
N GLY A 109 4.71 -15.53 -4.78
CA GLY A 109 4.48 -14.46 -3.81
C GLY A 109 5.75 -13.64 -3.53
N VAL A 110 5.60 -12.34 -3.27
CA VAL A 110 6.71 -11.48 -2.82
C VAL A 110 6.21 -10.66 -1.65
N SER A 111 6.98 -10.59 -0.56
CA SER A 111 6.67 -9.69 0.56
C SER A 111 7.64 -8.51 0.57
N LEU A 112 7.12 -7.32 0.86
CA LEU A 112 7.90 -6.12 1.13
C LEU A 112 7.72 -5.73 2.59
N ASP A 113 8.81 -5.72 3.33
CA ASP A 113 8.85 -5.21 4.69
C ASP A 113 9.32 -3.76 4.71
N LEU A 114 8.46 -2.84 5.14
CA LEU A 114 8.79 -1.45 5.40
C LEU A 114 8.77 -1.16 6.90
N ARG A 115 9.82 -0.52 7.42
CA ARG A 115 9.85 -0.10 8.83
C ARG A 115 9.67 1.40 8.94
N PHE A 116 8.64 1.81 9.68
CA PHE A 116 8.34 3.19 10.00
C PHE A 116 8.73 3.45 11.45
N ALA A 117 9.53 4.49 11.68
CA ALA A 117 9.73 5.02 13.03
C ALA A 117 8.60 5.98 13.43
N MET A 118 7.95 6.60 12.45
CA MET A 118 6.80 7.50 12.61
C MET A 118 5.88 7.46 11.36
N PRO A 119 4.56 7.71 11.50
CA PRO A 119 3.84 7.89 12.76
C PRO A 119 3.54 6.55 13.44
N GLY A 120 3.93 6.44 14.72
CA GLY A 120 4.00 5.16 15.41
C GLY A 120 5.21 4.34 14.95
N ALA A 121 6.00 3.82 15.89
CA ALA A 121 7.06 2.87 15.55
C ALA A 121 6.41 1.53 15.20
N ALA A 122 6.34 1.21 13.90
CA ALA A 122 5.68 0.01 13.39
C ALA A 122 6.49 -0.63 12.26
N VAL A 123 6.50 -1.96 12.24
CA VAL A 123 6.92 -2.73 11.07
C VAL A 123 5.66 -3.01 10.26
N ASN A 124 5.63 -2.48 9.05
CA ASN A 124 4.52 -2.62 8.12
C ASN A 124 4.94 -3.55 6.98
N THR A 125 4.41 -4.77 6.99
CA THR A 125 4.61 -5.73 5.91
C THR A 125 3.52 -5.55 4.87
N VAL A 126 3.91 -5.20 3.64
CA VAL A 126 3.05 -5.18 2.45
C VAL A 126 3.32 -6.42 1.62
N LYS A 127 2.27 -7.12 1.20
CA LYS A 127 2.40 -8.35 0.41
C LYS A 127 2.02 -8.11 -1.05
N ALA A 128 2.76 -8.74 -1.94
CA ALA A 128 2.47 -8.84 -3.37
C ALA A 128 2.05 -10.25 -3.74
N THR A 129 1.40 -10.34 -4.89
CA THR A 129 1.27 -11.57 -5.66
C THR A 129 1.91 -11.34 -7.03
N GLY A 130 2.97 -12.08 -7.33
CA GLY A 130 3.49 -12.20 -8.69
C GLY A 130 2.59 -13.10 -9.52
N THR A 131 2.41 -12.75 -10.79
CA THR A 131 1.66 -13.52 -11.77
C THR A 131 2.49 -13.62 -13.03
N ALA A 132 2.93 -14.84 -13.35
CA ALA A 132 3.58 -15.17 -14.62
C ALA A 132 2.55 -15.72 -15.61
N TYR A 133 2.78 -15.50 -16.89
CA TYR A 133 1.92 -15.94 -17.99
C TYR A 133 2.69 -16.93 -18.86
N LEU A 134 2.05 -18.05 -19.17
CA LEU A 134 2.63 -19.06 -20.06
C LEU A 134 2.83 -18.50 -21.46
N GLY A 135 3.99 -18.77 -22.04
CA GLY A 135 4.24 -18.43 -23.43
C GLY A 135 5.69 -18.07 -23.72
N LYS A 136 5.91 -17.77 -24.99
CA LYS A 136 7.18 -17.27 -25.51
C LYS A 136 7.45 -15.89 -24.91
N ILE A 137 8.72 -15.61 -24.64
CA ILE A 137 9.16 -14.33 -24.08
C ILE A 137 9.68 -13.41 -25.18
N GLY A 138 9.54 -12.10 -24.99
CA GLY A 138 10.03 -11.09 -25.94
C GLY A 138 9.09 -10.87 -27.12
N ASP A 139 7.79 -11.12 -26.92
CA ASP A 139 6.74 -10.63 -27.80
C ASP A 139 6.05 -9.38 -27.21
N SER A 140 4.89 -8.99 -27.73
CA SER A 140 4.17 -7.82 -27.20
C SER A 140 3.27 -8.14 -26.01
N ALA A 141 3.08 -9.41 -25.68
CA ALA A 141 2.30 -9.85 -24.54
C ALA A 141 3.07 -9.64 -23.24
N VAL A 142 2.34 -9.62 -22.12
CA VAL A 142 2.96 -9.53 -20.79
C VAL A 142 3.34 -10.94 -20.36
N ASP A 143 4.62 -11.15 -20.09
CA ASP A 143 5.17 -12.41 -19.59
C ASP A 143 5.07 -12.51 -18.08
N TYR A 144 5.35 -11.38 -17.39
CA TYR A 144 5.34 -11.33 -15.94
C TYR A 144 4.77 -10.02 -15.42
N LYS A 145 3.93 -10.13 -14.40
CA LYS A 145 3.30 -8.99 -13.73
C LYS A 145 3.39 -9.15 -12.21
N LEU A 146 3.84 -8.10 -11.54
CA LEU A 146 3.86 -8.02 -10.09
C LEU A 146 2.83 -7.00 -9.61
N SER A 147 1.82 -7.48 -8.88
CA SER A 147 0.72 -6.66 -8.35
C SER A 147 0.69 -6.69 -6.83
N TRP A 148 0.28 -5.58 -6.23
CA TRP A 148 0.31 -5.35 -4.79
C TRP A 148 -1.05 -4.86 -4.32
N ASP A 149 -1.51 -5.39 -3.20
CA ASP A 149 -2.70 -4.88 -2.54
C ASP A 149 -2.31 -3.71 -1.62
N PRO A 150 -2.96 -2.53 -1.75
CA PRO A 150 -2.70 -1.43 -0.83
C PRO A 150 -3.08 -1.81 0.60
N LEU A 151 -2.25 -1.43 1.56
CA LEU A 151 -2.50 -1.65 2.98
C LEU A 151 -2.72 -0.34 3.71
N THR A 152 -3.69 -0.32 4.63
CA THR A 152 -4.02 0.85 5.43
C THR A 152 -3.68 0.61 6.89
N TYR A 153 -2.97 1.56 7.49
CA TYR A 153 -2.50 1.50 8.87
C TYR A 153 -3.01 2.70 9.65
N GLY A 154 -3.62 2.44 10.80
CA GLY A 154 -3.98 3.48 11.76
C GLY A 154 -2.78 3.85 12.63
N PHE A 155 -2.60 5.14 12.91
CA PHE A 155 -1.57 5.62 13.84
C PHE A 155 -2.14 6.35 15.07
N GLY A 156 -3.43 6.13 15.34
CA GLY A 156 -4.15 6.69 16.48
C GLY A 156 -4.83 8.03 16.20
N GLN A 157 -5.63 8.50 17.17
CA GLN A 157 -6.35 9.79 17.13
C GLN A 157 -7.21 10.04 15.88
N GLY A 158 -7.72 8.97 15.25
CA GLY A 158 -8.51 9.07 14.03
C GLY A 158 -7.70 9.25 12.73
N GLY A 159 -6.37 9.16 12.77
CA GLY A 159 -5.51 9.19 11.59
C GLY A 159 -5.12 7.79 11.07
N SER A 160 -4.98 7.68 9.75
CA SER A 160 -4.40 6.51 9.06
C SER A 160 -3.58 6.93 7.84
N TYR A 161 -2.81 6.00 7.29
CA TYR A 161 -2.23 6.15 5.97
C TYR A 161 -2.34 4.85 5.18
N THR A 162 -2.39 4.98 3.87
CA THR A 162 -2.32 3.84 2.95
C THR A 162 -0.94 3.77 2.34
N ILE A 163 -0.33 2.58 2.31
CA ILE A 163 0.83 2.26 1.51
C ILE A 163 0.34 1.53 0.27
N SER A 164 0.75 1.99 -0.90
CA SER A 164 0.50 1.34 -2.19
C SER A 164 1.80 1.26 -2.98
N LEU A 165 1.91 0.29 -3.87
CA LEU A 165 3.06 0.13 -4.76
C LEU A 165 2.61 0.20 -6.21
N ASN A 166 3.49 0.65 -7.10
CA ASN A 166 3.24 0.55 -8.53
C ASN A 166 3.24 -0.92 -8.97
N THR A 167 2.34 -1.22 -9.92
CA THR A 167 2.39 -2.49 -10.65
C THR A 167 3.59 -2.48 -11.58
N LEU A 168 4.33 -3.58 -11.61
CA LEU A 168 5.37 -3.83 -12.60
C LEU A 168 4.87 -4.86 -13.62
N SER A 169 5.17 -4.63 -14.89
CA SER A 169 4.79 -5.49 -16.00
C SER A 169 5.96 -5.60 -16.96
N PHE A 170 6.27 -6.81 -17.39
CA PHE A 170 7.39 -7.15 -18.25
C PHE A 170 6.84 -7.91 -19.47
N THR A 171 7.32 -7.55 -20.65
CA THR A 171 6.94 -8.13 -21.96
C THR A 171 8.16 -8.70 -22.68
N ASP A 172 9.31 -8.60 -22.05
CA ASP A 172 10.59 -8.98 -22.60
C ASP A 172 11.58 -9.23 -21.47
N THR A 173 12.68 -9.89 -21.84
CA THR A 173 13.80 -10.14 -20.94
C THR A 173 14.70 -8.93 -20.97
N SER A 174 14.15 -7.84 -20.46
CA SER A 174 14.93 -6.63 -20.30
C SER A 174 15.93 -6.85 -19.16
N SER A 175 17.21 -6.86 -19.48
CA SER A 175 18.30 -6.76 -18.49
C SER A 175 18.28 -5.46 -17.66
N SER A 176 17.29 -4.60 -17.92
CA SER A 176 17.09 -3.33 -17.25
C SER A 176 16.25 -3.48 -15.98
N TRP A 177 16.81 -2.95 -14.89
CA TRP A 177 16.09 -2.80 -13.63
C TRP A 177 14.91 -1.83 -13.77
N ARG A 178 13.76 -2.18 -13.19
CA ARG A 178 12.60 -1.29 -13.05
C ARG A 178 12.40 -0.90 -11.60
N ASP A 179 12.12 0.38 -11.37
CA ASP A 179 11.93 0.92 -10.03
C ASP A 179 10.60 0.44 -9.42
N LEU A 180 10.70 -0.15 -8.23
CA LEU A 180 9.58 -0.42 -7.36
C LEU A 180 9.38 0.80 -6.45
N THR A 181 8.28 1.49 -6.64
CA THR A 181 7.92 2.76 -6.00
C THR A 181 6.78 2.54 -5.02
N ALA A 182 7.01 2.88 -3.75
CA ALA A 182 5.95 2.97 -2.76
C ALA A 182 5.36 4.39 -2.74
N THR A 183 4.05 4.48 -2.54
CA THR A 183 3.32 5.72 -2.34
C THR A 183 2.56 5.66 -1.02
N VAL A 184 2.90 6.58 -0.12
CA VAL A 184 2.22 6.78 1.16
C VAL A 184 1.19 7.88 0.99
N THR A 185 -0.07 7.60 1.31
CA THR A 185 -1.19 8.55 1.24
C THR A 185 -1.78 8.77 2.62
N LEU A 186 -1.89 10.01 3.08
CA LEU A 186 -2.54 10.32 4.36
C LEU A 186 -4.06 10.12 4.25
N LYS A 187 -4.65 9.46 5.23
CA LYS A 187 -6.08 9.14 5.33
C LYS A 187 -6.61 9.53 6.71
N THR A 188 -7.93 9.69 6.78
CA THR A 188 -8.65 9.67 8.06
C THR A 188 -9.15 8.26 8.31
N ASN A 189 -9.20 7.83 9.56
CA ASN A 189 -10.03 6.69 9.92
C ASN A 189 -11.48 7.07 9.66
N GLU A 190 -12.24 6.13 9.09
CA GLU A 190 -13.69 6.21 9.13
C GLU A 190 -14.13 6.04 10.58
N VAL A 191 -14.15 7.15 11.32
CA VAL A 191 -14.77 7.19 12.64
C VAL A 191 -16.28 7.17 12.38
N PRO A 192 -17.05 6.23 12.99
CA PRO A 192 -18.50 6.25 12.91
C PRO A 192 -19.00 7.65 13.21
N GLU A 193 -19.68 8.25 12.24
CA GLU A 193 -19.82 9.70 12.19
C GLU A 193 -20.36 10.27 13.52
N PRO A 194 -19.88 11.46 13.95
CA PRO A 194 -20.44 12.15 15.10
C PRO A 194 -21.94 12.41 14.95
N GLY A 195 -22.49 12.36 13.73
CA GLY A 195 -23.92 12.34 13.46
C GLY A 195 -24.64 11.22 14.21
N SER A 196 -24.08 10.02 14.33
CA SER A 196 -24.69 8.91 15.08
C SER A 196 -24.75 9.22 16.58
N LEU A 197 -23.71 9.85 17.14
CA LEU A 197 -23.71 10.26 18.55
C LEU A 197 -24.64 11.46 18.81
N ALA A 198 -24.67 12.42 17.88
CA ALA A 198 -25.58 13.56 17.96
C ALA A 198 -27.03 13.11 17.81
N LEU A 199 -27.34 12.20 16.89
CA LEU A 199 -28.67 11.65 16.69
C LEU A 199 -29.09 10.77 17.87
N LEU A 200 -28.18 9.98 18.45
CA LEU A 200 -28.42 9.24 19.69
C LEU A 200 -28.70 10.20 20.86
N GLY A 201 -27.91 11.28 20.97
CA GLY A 201 -28.11 12.33 21.97
C GLY A 201 -29.46 13.04 21.82
N LEU A 202 -29.82 13.41 20.59
CA LEU A 202 -31.13 14.00 20.26
C LEU A 202 -32.28 13.01 20.50
N GLY A 203 -32.09 11.74 20.18
CA GLY A 203 -33.04 10.67 20.46
C GLY A 203 -33.30 10.53 21.96
N MET A 204 -32.25 10.53 22.79
CA MET A 204 -32.38 10.47 24.24
C MET A 204 -33.02 11.73 24.84
N LEU A 205 -32.72 12.92 24.31
CA LEU A 205 -33.41 14.15 24.68
C LEU A 205 -34.91 14.08 24.33
N GLY A 206 -35.26 13.56 23.16
CA GLY A 206 -36.64 13.32 22.74
C GLY A 206 -37.39 12.42 23.72
N VAL A 207 -36.80 11.27 24.09
CA VAL A 207 -37.37 10.34 25.09
C VAL A 207 -37.55 11.02 26.45
N GLY A 208 -36.57 11.82 26.89
CA GLY A 208 -36.66 12.58 28.14
C GLY A 208 -37.81 13.58 28.17
N VAL A 209 -38.05 14.30 27.06
CA VAL A 209 -39.17 15.24 26.92
C VAL A 209 -40.51 14.51 26.89
N MET A 210 -40.63 13.39 26.16
CA MET A 210 -41.86 12.60 26.11
C MET A 210 -42.24 12.06 27.49
N ARG A 211 -41.27 11.59 28.29
CA ARG A 211 -41.53 11.08 29.64
C ARG A 211 -42.08 12.13 30.61
N ARG A 212 -41.76 13.42 30.42
CA ARG A 212 -42.29 14.50 31.28
C ARG A 212 -43.76 14.84 31.00
N LYS A 213 -44.29 14.53 29.81
CA LYS A 213 -45.70 14.80 29.46
C LYS A 213 -46.66 13.67 29.84
N ALA A 214 -46.14 12.50 30.22
CA ALA A 214 -46.94 11.34 30.63
C ALA A 214 -47.25 11.29 32.13
N LYS A 215 -46.77 12.27 32.91
CA LYS A 215 -47.22 12.56 34.27
C LYS A 215 -48.09 13.82 34.24
#